data_AF-A0A1J3FEG7-F1
#
_entry.id   AF-A0A1J3FEG7-F1
#
_cell.length_a   1.000
_cell.length_b   1.000
_cell.length_c   1.000
_cell.angle_alpha   90.00
_cell.angle_beta   90.00
_cell.angle_gamma   90.00
#
_symmetry.space_group_name_H-M   'P 1'
#
loop_
_entity.id
_entity.type
_entity.pdbx_description
1 polymer ?
#
loop_
_entity_poly.entity_id
_entity_poly.type
_entity_poly.pdbx_seq_one_letter_code
_entity_poly.pdbx_strand_id
1 'polypeptide(L)'
;AVIGICLAIPHTLCGGGELGAETRWLFVKLKRVFEELDSQHLFEENVDSWYAISRKIKVFYDLGFENEEMRELMGRSKSLFMEFSEEALMEKTEYFCRFGVGKEDAAILILRNPAIMNFDLEKPVISVMGMLKHLGLSQDEVDAVAQKYPYVMGRNKLKNLPHVLRALDLHERIFDNLKNGNHHLLATYSLMDPDEDFDREYQEGVEEAKHSRYKAHNVQKLDFLHEIGFGENRMTVKILQHVHGTAAELRNRLQILLNNGFDFSKICMLIRSAPKILNQKPESIQDKIRFLCDEMGDSLDYLEIFPAYLCFDLENRINPRFRFHKWLVEEGLSEKSYSVASLVATSEKTFIARLYGIHPALPKHWFERFSYRKTR
;
A
#
# COMPACT_ATOMS: atom_id res chain seq x y z
N ALA A 1 3.61 -30.85 27.38
CA ALA A 1 2.88 -29.57 27.21
C ALA A 1 3.48 -28.41 27.99
N VAL A 2 3.27 -28.30 29.32
CA VAL A 2 3.61 -27.10 30.13
C VAL A 2 5.03 -26.56 29.91
N ILE A 3 6.05 -27.42 29.95
CA ILE A 3 7.45 -27.01 29.76
C ILE A 3 7.67 -26.40 28.36
N GLY A 4 7.11 -27.01 27.31
CA GLY A 4 7.21 -26.50 25.93
C GLY A 4 6.53 -25.13 25.75
N ILE A 5 5.38 -24.92 26.39
CA ILE A 5 4.66 -23.64 26.39
C ILE A 5 5.54 -22.55 27.02
N CYS A 6 6.07 -22.84 28.21
CA CYS A 6 6.89 -21.90 28.95
C CYS A 6 8.21 -21.56 28.23
N LEU A 7 8.77 -22.49 27.47
CA LEU A 7 9.96 -22.25 26.65
C LEU A 7 9.65 -21.34 25.45
N ALA A 8 8.51 -21.52 24.78
CA ALA A 8 8.15 -20.72 23.61
C ALA A 8 7.65 -19.32 23.97
N ILE A 9 6.92 -19.20 25.08
CA ILE A 9 6.29 -17.97 25.56
C ILE A 9 6.77 -17.68 27.00
N PRO A 10 8.01 -17.19 27.18
CA PRO A 10 8.62 -17.04 28.52
C PRO A 10 7.85 -16.08 29.45
N HIS A 11 7.05 -15.17 28.91
CA HIS A 11 6.17 -14.29 29.69
C HIS A 11 5.15 -15.06 30.54
N THR A 12 4.86 -16.32 30.21
CA THR A 12 4.06 -17.24 31.05
C THR A 12 4.74 -17.62 32.37
N LEU A 13 6.05 -17.36 32.51
CA LEU A 13 6.86 -17.63 33.72
C LEU A 13 7.18 -16.37 34.54
N CYS A 14 6.94 -15.17 34.02
CA CYS A 14 7.25 -13.92 34.70
C CYS A 14 6.19 -13.59 35.77
N GLY A 15 6.37 -14.15 36.96
CA GLY A 15 5.65 -13.79 38.18
C GLY A 15 6.40 -14.32 39.38
N GLY A 16 7.16 -13.47 40.07
CA GLY A 16 7.78 -13.84 41.34
C GLY A 16 6.69 -14.13 42.38
N GLY A 17 6.68 -15.35 42.93
CA GLY A 17 5.88 -15.74 44.10
C GLY A 17 4.40 -16.05 43.84
N GLU A 18 3.72 -15.28 42.99
CA GLU A 18 2.34 -15.55 42.55
C GLU A 18 2.22 -15.22 41.05
N LEU A 19 1.76 -16.16 40.22
CA LEU A 19 1.40 -15.85 38.84
C LEU A 19 0.38 -14.70 38.86
N GLY A 20 0.74 -13.54 38.34
CA GLY A 20 -0.19 -12.43 38.12
C GLY A 20 -1.43 -12.92 37.36
N ALA A 21 -2.58 -12.30 37.62
CA ALA A 21 -3.87 -12.73 37.06
C ALA A 21 -3.82 -12.86 35.52
N GLU A 22 -3.10 -11.96 34.83
CA GLU A 22 -2.88 -11.97 33.38
C GLU A 22 -2.06 -13.20 32.93
N THR A 23 -0.94 -13.49 33.60
CA THR A 23 -0.08 -14.65 33.30
C THR A 23 -0.82 -15.97 33.52
N ARG A 24 -1.62 -16.06 34.59
CA ARG A 24 -2.44 -17.24 34.89
C ARG A 24 -3.55 -17.41 33.85
N TRP A 25 -4.21 -16.33 33.46
CA TRP A 25 -5.25 -16.34 32.43
C TRP A 25 -4.70 -16.79 31.07
N LEU A 26 -3.54 -16.26 30.69
CA LEU A 26 -2.81 -16.65 29.47
C LEU A 26 -2.51 -18.15 29.46
N PHE A 27 -1.95 -18.65 30.56
CA PHE A 27 -1.62 -20.07 30.68
C PHE A 27 -2.87 -20.96 30.57
N VAL A 28 -3.99 -20.57 31.18
CA VAL A 28 -5.27 -21.29 31.07
C VAL A 28 -5.77 -21.30 29.62
N LYS A 29 -5.70 -20.18 28.90
CA LYS A 29 -6.12 -20.12 27.49
C LYS A 29 -5.24 -20.99 26.59
N LEU A 30 -3.92 -20.90 26.72
CA LEU A 30 -3.00 -21.74 25.97
C LEU A 30 -3.23 -23.22 26.27
N LYS A 31 -3.38 -23.59 27.54
CA LYS A 31 -3.68 -24.97 27.95
C LYS A 31 -4.93 -25.50 27.24
N ARG A 32 -5.99 -24.71 27.13
CA ARG A 32 -7.21 -25.09 26.38
C ARG A 32 -6.94 -25.33 24.90
N VAL A 33 -6.17 -24.45 24.24
CA VAL A 33 -5.78 -24.66 22.83
C VAL A 33 -5.05 -25.99 22.69
N PHE A 34 -4.10 -26.28 23.58
CA PHE A 34 -3.37 -27.55 23.54
C PHE A 34 -4.23 -28.77 23.84
N GLU A 35 -5.18 -28.68 24.77
CA GLU A 35 -6.16 -29.75 25.03
C GLU A 35 -7.03 -30.02 23.80
N GLU A 36 -7.47 -28.97 23.09
CA GLU A 36 -8.23 -29.08 21.84
C GLU A 36 -7.36 -29.67 20.70
N LEU A 37 -6.12 -29.24 20.57
CA LEU A 37 -5.15 -29.76 19.61
C LEU A 37 -4.79 -31.24 19.88
N ASP A 38 -4.62 -31.62 21.15
CA ASP A 38 -4.21 -32.96 21.59
C ASP A 38 -5.38 -33.91 21.88
N SER A 39 -6.62 -33.52 21.53
CA SER A 39 -7.82 -34.33 21.74
C SER A 39 -7.82 -35.72 21.07
N GLN A 40 -6.75 -36.08 20.34
CA GLN A 40 -6.52 -37.41 19.74
C GLN A 40 -5.14 -38.01 20.09
N HIS A 41 -4.42 -37.51 21.10
CA HIS A 41 -3.08 -37.96 21.50
C HIS A 41 -2.07 -37.97 20.34
N LEU A 42 -2.07 -36.89 19.56
CA LEU A 42 -1.28 -36.79 18.33
C LEU A 42 0.18 -36.40 18.59
N PHE A 43 0.50 -35.94 19.79
CA PHE A 43 1.85 -35.52 20.15
C PHE A 43 2.58 -36.66 20.84
N GLU A 44 3.79 -36.95 20.36
CA GLU A 44 4.73 -37.71 21.18
C GLU A 44 4.90 -36.96 22.52
N GLU A 45 4.92 -37.71 23.63
CA GLU A 45 5.08 -37.14 24.98
C GLU A 45 6.50 -36.59 25.23
N ASN A 46 7.10 -35.89 24.27
CA ASN A 46 8.41 -35.28 24.38
C ASN A 46 8.33 -33.73 24.40
N VAL A 47 9.20 -33.10 25.19
CA VAL A 47 9.19 -31.65 25.40
C VAL A 47 9.43 -30.88 24.10
N ASP A 48 10.22 -31.42 23.19
CA ASP A 48 10.61 -30.77 21.94
C ASP A 48 9.43 -30.59 20.98
N SER A 49 8.55 -31.59 20.86
CA SER A 49 7.34 -31.51 20.04
C SER A 49 6.40 -30.44 20.57
N TRP A 50 6.17 -30.43 21.89
CA TRP A 50 5.37 -29.40 22.55
C TRP A 50 5.98 -28.01 22.40
N TYR A 51 7.30 -27.88 22.49
CA TYR A 51 8.00 -26.61 22.28
C TYR A 51 7.83 -26.11 20.84
N ALA A 52 8.05 -26.97 19.84
CA ALA A 52 7.92 -26.62 18.42
C ALA A 52 6.51 -26.12 18.07
N ILE A 53 5.47 -26.81 18.53
CA ILE A 53 4.07 -26.39 18.31
C ILE A 53 3.77 -25.10 19.05
N SER A 54 4.31 -24.94 20.26
CA SER A 54 4.14 -23.70 21.04
C SER A 54 4.72 -22.49 20.34
N ARG A 55 5.84 -22.63 19.62
CA ARG A 55 6.39 -21.53 18.80
C ARG A 55 5.50 -21.18 17.60
N LYS A 56 4.90 -22.18 16.94
CA LYS A 56 3.94 -21.92 15.84
C LYS A 56 2.64 -21.28 16.32
N ILE A 57 2.12 -21.71 17.48
CA ILE A 57 0.98 -21.08 18.16
C ILE A 57 1.32 -19.64 18.53
N LYS A 58 2.57 -19.38 18.97
CA LYS A 58 3.04 -18.05 19.29
C LYS A 58 2.98 -17.10 18.08
N VAL A 59 3.19 -17.59 16.85
CA VAL A 59 3.03 -16.75 15.65
C VAL A 59 1.64 -16.10 15.61
N PHE A 60 0.57 -16.84 15.87
CA PHE A 60 -0.79 -16.28 15.91
C PHE A 60 -1.06 -15.50 17.19
N TYR A 61 -0.45 -15.92 18.30
CA TYR A 61 -0.51 -15.23 19.58
C TYR A 61 -0.06 -13.76 19.46
N ASP A 62 1.14 -13.55 18.90
CA ASP A 62 1.78 -12.24 18.76
C ASP A 62 1.02 -11.32 17.79
N LEU A 63 0.04 -11.85 17.05
CA LEU A 63 -0.78 -11.13 16.07
C LEU A 63 -2.15 -10.67 16.59
N GLY A 64 -2.64 -11.16 17.74
CA GLY A 64 -3.97 -10.76 18.27
C GLY A 64 -4.63 -11.70 19.28
N PHE A 65 -3.88 -12.24 20.25
CA PHE A 65 -4.35 -13.32 21.14
C PHE A 65 -5.58 -13.03 22.01
N GLU A 66 -5.95 -11.77 22.23
CA GLU A 66 -7.11 -11.47 23.09
C GLU A 66 -8.43 -11.99 22.50
N ASN A 67 -8.46 -12.27 21.19
CA ASN A 67 -9.63 -12.73 20.46
C ASN A 67 -9.97 -14.21 20.76
N GLU A 68 -11.12 -14.44 21.41
CA GLU A 68 -11.62 -15.78 21.76
C GLU A 68 -11.93 -16.62 20.51
N GLU A 69 -12.35 -15.99 19.41
CA GLU A 69 -12.56 -16.67 18.13
C GLU A 69 -11.24 -17.26 17.61
N MET A 70 -10.16 -16.48 17.67
CA MET A 70 -8.84 -16.93 17.21
C MET A 70 -8.39 -18.15 18.01
N ARG A 71 -8.57 -18.15 19.34
CA ARG A 71 -8.27 -19.30 20.21
C ARG A 71 -9.04 -20.55 19.76
N GLU A 72 -10.35 -20.44 19.55
CA GLU A 72 -11.19 -21.56 19.11
C GLU A 72 -10.77 -22.10 17.74
N LEU A 73 -10.44 -21.21 16.80
CA LEU A 73 -9.96 -21.60 15.48
C LEU A 73 -8.59 -22.30 15.56
N MET A 74 -7.69 -21.82 16.41
CA MET A 74 -6.39 -22.47 16.63
C MET A 74 -6.54 -23.90 17.15
N GLY A 75 -7.47 -24.14 18.09
CA GLY A 75 -7.75 -25.50 18.58
C GLY A 75 -8.27 -26.46 17.51
N ARG A 76 -8.96 -25.93 16.49
CA ARG A 76 -9.51 -26.70 15.36
C ARG A 76 -8.53 -26.90 14.21
N SER A 77 -7.57 -25.99 14.03
CA SER A 77 -6.67 -25.96 12.86
C SER A 77 -5.36 -26.69 13.11
N LYS A 78 -5.46 -27.95 13.56
CA LYS A 78 -4.31 -28.81 13.90
C LYS A 78 -3.30 -28.97 12.77
N SER A 79 -3.79 -29.23 11.55
CA SER A 79 -2.95 -29.44 10.36
C SER A 79 -2.00 -28.27 10.12
N LEU A 80 -2.46 -27.04 10.40
CA LEU A 80 -1.69 -25.83 10.24
C LEU A 80 -0.38 -25.87 11.06
N PHE A 81 -0.48 -26.31 12.32
CA PHE A 81 0.66 -26.37 13.26
C PHE A 81 1.53 -27.61 13.08
N MET A 82 1.01 -28.66 12.44
CA MET A 82 1.78 -29.87 12.16
C MET A 82 2.57 -29.76 10.86
N GLU A 83 1.93 -29.25 9.80
CA GLU A 83 2.46 -29.33 8.44
C GLU A 83 3.36 -28.15 8.05
N PHE A 84 3.10 -26.95 8.60
CA PHE A 84 3.79 -25.73 8.16
C PHE A 84 4.79 -25.21 9.19
N SER A 85 5.87 -24.58 8.72
CA SER A 85 6.87 -23.92 9.57
C SER A 85 6.38 -22.55 10.05
N GLU A 86 7.06 -21.99 11.06
CA GLU A 86 6.77 -20.63 11.56
C GLU A 86 6.94 -19.58 10.45
N GLU A 87 7.99 -19.73 9.64
CA GLU A 87 8.30 -18.85 8.52
C GLU A 87 7.21 -18.89 7.45
N ALA A 88 6.71 -20.08 7.11
CA ALA A 88 5.62 -20.22 6.14
C ALA A 88 4.34 -19.53 6.62
N LEU A 89 4.01 -19.67 7.91
CA LEU A 89 2.84 -19.02 8.52
C LEU A 89 2.99 -17.50 8.51
N MET A 90 4.18 -16.99 8.86
CA MET A 90 4.47 -15.56 8.82
C MET A 90 4.41 -15.00 7.41
N GLU A 91 5.04 -15.68 6.43
CA GLU A 91 5.03 -15.26 5.02
C GLU A 91 3.60 -15.20 4.46
N LYS A 92 2.79 -16.24 4.73
CA LYS A 92 1.40 -16.25 4.27
C LYS A 92 0.56 -15.18 4.98
N THR A 93 0.78 -14.95 6.27
CA THR A 93 0.09 -13.88 7.00
C THR A 93 0.45 -12.52 6.44
N GLU A 94 1.74 -12.27 6.20
CA GLU A 94 2.23 -11.02 5.60
C GLU A 94 1.67 -10.80 4.19
N TYR A 95 1.52 -11.87 3.39
CA TYR A 95 0.84 -11.79 2.10
C TYR A 95 -0.53 -11.13 2.23
N PHE A 96 -1.35 -11.57 3.20
CA PHE A 96 -2.71 -11.08 3.40
C PHE A 96 -2.76 -9.72 4.11
N CYS A 97 -1.82 -9.41 5.00
CA CYS A 97 -1.68 -8.07 5.58
C CYS A 97 -1.51 -6.98 4.51
N ARG A 98 -0.89 -7.31 3.37
CA ARG A 98 -0.73 -6.35 2.24
C ARG A 98 -2.05 -5.94 1.60
N PHE A 99 -3.18 -6.59 1.92
CA PHE A 99 -4.50 -6.07 1.55
C PHE A 99 -4.84 -4.78 2.31
N GLY A 100 -4.08 -4.41 3.34
CA GLY A 100 -4.38 -3.25 4.20
C GLY A 100 -5.22 -3.61 5.41
N VAL A 101 -5.45 -4.90 5.66
CA VAL A 101 -6.21 -5.41 6.80
C VAL A 101 -5.32 -5.62 8.02
N GLY A 102 -5.94 -5.70 9.20
CA GLY A 102 -5.25 -6.03 10.43
C GLY A 102 -4.61 -7.43 10.38
N LYS A 103 -3.50 -7.58 11.11
CA LYS A 103 -2.84 -8.88 11.31
C LYS A 103 -3.80 -9.95 11.86
N GLU A 104 -4.74 -9.53 12.69
CA GLU A 104 -5.80 -10.38 13.24
C GLU A 104 -6.71 -10.97 12.15
N ASP A 105 -7.16 -10.15 11.21
CA ASP A 105 -8.03 -10.58 10.12
C ASP A 105 -7.33 -11.54 9.16
N ALA A 106 -6.07 -11.26 8.85
CA ALA A 106 -5.21 -12.15 8.06
C ALA A 106 -5.01 -13.50 8.77
N ALA A 107 -4.75 -13.48 10.07
CA ALA A 107 -4.63 -14.67 10.90
C ALA A 107 -5.93 -15.49 10.92
N ILE A 108 -7.09 -14.84 11.13
CA ILE A 108 -8.40 -15.49 11.13
C ILE A 108 -8.69 -16.16 9.79
N LEU A 109 -8.37 -15.51 8.66
CA LEU A 109 -8.54 -16.09 7.32
C LEU A 109 -7.77 -17.42 7.19
N ILE A 110 -6.49 -17.44 7.61
CA ILE A 110 -5.63 -18.62 7.53
C ILE A 110 -6.11 -19.72 8.48
N LEU A 111 -6.45 -19.35 9.72
CA LEU A 111 -6.94 -20.30 10.71
C LEU A 111 -8.27 -20.93 10.30
N ARG A 112 -9.20 -20.16 9.73
CA ARG A 112 -10.47 -20.70 9.18
C ARG A 112 -10.24 -21.61 7.98
N ASN A 113 -9.19 -21.36 7.19
CA ASN A 113 -8.98 -22.04 5.91
C ASN A 113 -7.51 -22.49 5.73
N PRO A 114 -7.04 -23.52 6.47
CA PRO A 114 -5.64 -23.96 6.43
C PRO A 114 -5.13 -24.35 5.02
N ALA A 115 -6.03 -24.75 4.11
CA ALA A 115 -5.69 -25.10 2.73
C ALA A 115 -5.03 -23.95 1.94
N ILE A 116 -5.25 -22.69 2.33
CA ILE A 116 -4.61 -21.51 1.73
C ILE A 116 -3.07 -21.59 1.80
N MET A 117 -2.53 -22.30 2.79
CA MET A 117 -1.09 -22.50 2.94
C MET A 117 -0.47 -23.15 1.69
N ASN A 118 -1.22 -24.03 1.02
CA ASN A 118 -0.79 -24.76 -0.17
C ASN A 118 -0.92 -23.98 -1.48
N PHE A 119 -1.52 -22.78 -1.45
CA PHE A 119 -1.69 -21.99 -2.66
C PHE A 119 -0.37 -21.33 -3.08
N ASP A 120 0.01 -21.47 -4.36
CA ASP A 120 1.08 -20.68 -4.95
C ASP A 120 0.55 -19.27 -5.22
N LEU A 121 0.87 -18.35 -4.33
CA LEU A 121 0.49 -16.95 -4.44
C LEU A 121 1.62 -16.09 -5.03
N GLU A 122 2.75 -16.68 -5.42
CA GLU A 122 3.95 -15.96 -5.83
C GLU A 122 4.12 -15.92 -7.35
N LYS A 123 3.99 -17.09 -8.00
CA LYS A 123 4.31 -17.26 -9.42
C LYS A 123 3.18 -16.97 -10.40
N PRO A 124 1.90 -17.29 -10.12
CA PRO A 124 0.84 -17.16 -11.12
C PRO A 124 0.72 -15.74 -11.66
N VAL A 125 0.48 -15.64 -12.97
CA VAL A 125 0.19 -14.38 -13.65
C VAL A 125 -1.33 -14.26 -13.79
N ILE A 126 -1.83 -13.05 -13.53
CA ILE A 126 -3.24 -12.72 -13.59
C ILE A 126 -3.46 -11.64 -14.65
N SER A 127 -4.57 -11.73 -15.38
CA SER A 127 -5.19 -10.59 -16.05
C SER A 127 -5.99 -9.87 -14.96
N VAL A 128 -5.79 -8.56 -14.78
CA VAL A 128 -6.48 -7.84 -13.71
C VAL A 128 -7.99 -7.87 -13.98
N MET A 129 -8.42 -7.67 -15.23
CA MET A 129 -9.85 -7.73 -15.57
C MET A 129 -10.42 -9.14 -15.37
N GLY A 130 -9.70 -10.17 -15.82
CA GLY A 130 -10.11 -11.57 -15.66
C GLY A 130 -10.22 -11.97 -14.19
N MET A 131 -9.23 -11.58 -13.38
CA MET A 131 -9.22 -11.85 -11.94
C MET A 131 -10.39 -11.15 -11.23
N LEU A 132 -10.71 -9.91 -11.58
CA LEU A 132 -11.87 -9.22 -10.98
C LEU A 132 -13.18 -9.94 -11.27
N LYS A 133 -13.40 -10.42 -12.50
CA LYS A 133 -14.58 -11.24 -12.84
C LYS A 133 -14.59 -12.55 -12.08
N HIS A 134 -13.43 -13.22 -11.99
CA HIS A 134 -13.27 -14.46 -11.23
C HIS A 134 -13.58 -14.29 -9.74
N LEU A 135 -13.28 -13.11 -9.19
CA LEU A 135 -13.60 -12.74 -7.81
C LEU A 135 -15.06 -12.28 -7.60
N GLY A 136 -15.88 -12.34 -8.65
CA GLY A 136 -17.33 -12.13 -8.58
C GLY A 136 -17.81 -10.73 -8.98
N LEU A 137 -16.96 -9.88 -9.58
CA LEU A 137 -17.44 -8.62 -10.14
C LEU A 137 -18.20 -8.86 -11.44
N SER A 138 -19.28 -8.11 -11.62
CA SER A 138 -20.00 -8.04 -12.90
C SER A 138 -19.18 -7.35 -13.99
N GLN A 139 -19.53 -7.59 -15.25
CA GLN A 139 -18.87 -6.94 -16.39
C GLN A 139 -18.93 -5.40 -16.28
N ASP A 140 -20.09 -4.84 -15.91
CA ASP A 140 -20.29 -3.40 -15.77
C ASP A 140 -19.42 -2.80 -14.66
N GLU A 141 -19.28 -3.50 -13.52
CA GLU A 141 -18.37 -3.07 -12.44
C GLU A 141 -16.91 -3.09 -12.91
N VAL A 142 -16.49 -4.14 -13.62
CA VAL A 142 -15.13 -4.24 -14.15
C VAL A 142 -14.84 -3.10 -15.14
N ASP A 143 -15.79 -2.79 -16.02
CA ASP A 143 -15.63 -1.70 -17.00
C ASP A 143 -15.55 -0.33 -16.32
N ALA A 144 -16.37 -0.09 -15.30
CA ALA A 144 -16.33 1.14 -14.50
C ALA A 144 -14.98 1.28 -13.76
N VAL A 145 -14.48 0.20 -13.17
CA VAL A 145 -13.18 0.16 -12.47
C VAL A 145 -12.03 0.36 -13.47
N ALA A 146 -12.08 -0.24 -14.66
CA ALA A 146 -11.09 -0.06 -15.72
C ALA A 146 -11.05 1.37 -16.26
N GLN A 147 -12.22 2.03 -16.36
CA GLN A 147 -12.29 3.43 -16.74
C GLN A 147 -11.70 4.35 -15.67
N LYS A 148 -11.95 4.07 -14.38
CA LYS A 148 -11.48 4.89 -13.25
C LYS A 148 -9.98 4.69 -12.99
N TYR A 149 -9.48 3.46 -13.12
CA TYR A 149 -8.11 3.06 -12.75
C TYR A 149 -7.35 2.38 -13.90
N PRO A 150 -7.23 3.01 -15.08
CA PRO A 150 -6.67 2.37 -16.27
C PRO A 150 -5.18 2.01 -16.14
N TYR A 151 -4.47 2.60 -15.17
CA TYR A 151 -3.06 2.35 -14.89
C TYR A 151 -2.81 1.04 -14.12
N VAL A 152 -3.84 0.48 -13.50
CA VAL A 152 -3.78 -0.80 -12.77
C VAL A 152 -4.06 -1.99 -13.71
N MET A 153 -4.75 -1.75 -14.82
CA MET A 153 -5.18 -2.79 -15.78
C MET A 153 -4.01 -3.42 -16.52
N GLY A 154 -4.26 -4.56 -17.18
CA GLY A 154 -3.23 -5.38 -17.80
C GLY A 154 -2.85 -6.55 -16.91
N ARG A 155 -1.74 -7.22 -17.23
CA ARG A 155 -1.27 -8.36 -16.44
C ARG A 155 -0.56 -7.92 -15.16
N ASN A 156 -0.55 -8.81 -14.17
CA ASN A 156 0.29 -8.69 -12.99
C ASN A 156 0.58 -10.09 -12.40
N LYS A 157 1.47 -10.17 -11.41
CA LYS A 157 1.65 -11.39 -10.62
C LYS A 157 0.62 -11.47 -9.51
N LEU A 158 0.12 -12.66 -9.21
CA LEU A 158 -0.80 -12.92 -8.09
C LEU A 158 -0.22 -12.45 -6.75
N LYS A 159 1.11 -12.41 -6.64
CA LYS A 159 1.80 -11.87 -5.47
C LYS A 159 1.51 -10.41 -5.18
N ASN A 160 1.14 -9.66 -6.20
CA ASN A 160 0.84 -8.24 -6.12
C ASN A 160 -0.67 -7.98 -6.04
N LEU A 161 -1.52 -9.03 -6.09
CA LEU A 161 -2.98 -8.90 -5.99
C LEU A 161 -3.44 -8.03 -4.81
N PRO A 162 -2.87 -8.13 -3.59
CA PRO A 162 -3.26 -7.24 -2.50
C PRO A 162 -3.11 -5.75 -2.85
N HIS A 163 -1.98 -5.35 -3.43
CA HIS A 163 -1.73 -3.97 -3.82
C HIS A 163 -2.50 -3.55 -5.08
N VAL A 164 -2.72 -4.47 -6.03
CA VAL A 164 -3.63 -4.25 -7.17
C VAL A 164 -5.01 -3.86 -6.65
N LEU A 165 -5.58 -4.66 -5.74
CA LEU A 165 -6.90 -4.40 -5.16
C LEU A 165 -6.94 -3.14 -4.30
N ARG A 166 -5.84 -2.79 -3.61
CA ARG A 166 -5.72 -1.50 -2.92
C ARG A 166 -5.66 -0.33 -3.89
N ALA A 167 -4.95 -0.45 -5.00
CA ALA A 167 -4.87 0.58 -6.03
C ALA A 167 -6.23 0.81 -6.73
N LEU A 168 -7.05 -0.24 -6.83
CA LEU A 168 -8.43 -0.20 -7.33
C LEU A 168 -9.48 0.20 -6.29
N ASP A 169 -9.08 0.35 -5.02
CA ASP A 169 -10.00 0.62 -3.92
C ASP A 169 -11.08 -0.47 -3.71
N LEU A 170 -10.70 -1.74 -3.93
CA LEU A 170 -11.57 -2.92 -3.82
C LEU A 170 -11.12 -3.91 -2.72
N HIS A 171 -9.98 -3.64 -2.10
CA HIS A 171 -9.31 -4.56 -1.18
C HIS A 171 -10.17 -5.01 0.01
N GLU A 172 -10.89 -4.12 0.69
CA GLU A 172 -11.72 -4.50 1.84
C GLU A 172 -12.83 -5.47 1.42
N ARG A 173 -13.65 -5.07 0.43
CA ARG A 173 -14.76 -5.89 -0.10
C ARG A 173 -14.28 -7.28 -0.56
N ILE A 174 -13.18 -7.32 -1.30
CA ILE A 174 -12.64 -8.59 -1.80
C ILE A 174 -12.03 -9.42 -0.67
N PHE A 175 -11.30 -8.80 0.26
CA PHE A 175 -10.73 -9.52 1.40
C PHE A 175 -11.84 -10.15 2.25
N ASP A 176 -12.92 -9.42 2.53
CA ASP A 176 -14.08 -9.96 3.24
C ASP A 176 -14.71 -11.14 2.50
N ASN A 177 -14.79 -11.06 1.17
CA ASN A 177 -15.27 -12.16 0.35
C ASN A 177 -14.37 -13.42 0.50
N LEU A 178 -13.05 -13.24 0.48
CA LEU A 178 -12.07 -14.32 0.68
C LEU A 178 -12.19 -14.92 2.10
N LYS A 179 -12.30 -14.06 3.13
CA LYS A 179 -12.47 -14.43 4.54
C LYS A 179 -13.73 -15.25 4.80
N ASN A 180 -14.76 -15.05 3.99
CA ASN A 180 -16.07 -15.69 4.14
C ASN A 180 -16.32 -16.87 3.18
N GLY A 181 -15.26 -17.54 2.72
CA GLY A 181 -15.34 -18.86 2.07
C GLY A 181 -14.87 -18.91 0.62
N ASN A 182 -14.66 -17.75 -0.02
CA ASN A 182 -14.25 -17.68 -1.42
C ASN A 182 -12.72 -17.64 -1.63
N HIS A 183 -11.94 -17.98 -0.61
CA HIS A 183 -10.47 -18.05 -0.69
C HIS A 183 -9.95 -19.01 -1.78
N HIS A 184 -10.69 -20.09 -2.10
CA HIS A 184 -10.33 -21.05 -3.15
C HIS A 184 -10.25 -20.42 -4.56
N LEU A 185 -10.87 -19.25 -4.77
CA LEU A 185 -10.77 -18.50 -6.02
C LEU A 185 -9.33 -18.09 -6.34
N LEU A 186 -8.49 -17.86 -5.33
CA LEU A 186 -7.07 -17.54 -5.51
C LEU A 186 -6.27 -18.68 -6.14
N ALA A 187 -6.66 -19.94 -5.89
CA ALA A 187 -5.97 -21.12 -6.40
C ALA A 187 -6.50 -21.62 -7.74
N THR A 188 -7.73 -21.23 -8.08
CA THR A 188 -8.44 -21.75 -9.26
C THR A 188 -8.40 -20.80 -10.46
N TYR A 189 -7.91 -19.56 -10.27
CA TYR A 189 -7.71 -18.65 -11.37
C TYR A 189 -6.67 -19.20 -12.36
N SER A 190 -6.99 -19.17 -13.65
CA SER A 190 -6.06 -19.52 -14.72
C SER A 190 -6.19 -18.53 -15.87
N LEU A 191 -5.05 -18.00 -16.31
CA LEU A 191 -4.97 -17.17 -17.50
C LEU A 191 -5.00 -18.11 -18.73
N MET A 192 -6.21 -18.37 -19.22
CA MET A 192 -6.44 -19.35 -20.30
C MET A 192 -5.95 -18.84 -21.66
N ASP A 193 -6.08 -17.54 -21.90
CA ASP A 193 -5.67 -16.90 -23.15
C ASP A 193 -4.34 -16.14 -22.96
N PRO A 194 -3.24 -16.59 -23.60
CA PRO A 194 -1.94 -15.93 -23.55
C PRO A 194 -1.89 -14.56 -24.19
N ASP A 195 -2.96 -14.08 -24.84
CA ASP A 195 -3.12 -12.72 -25.37
C ASP A 195 -4.07 -11.85 -24.53
N GLU A 196 -4.75 -12.41 -23.51
CA GLU A 196 -5.64 -11.64 -22.63
C GLU A 196 -4.85 -10.56 -21.86
N ASP A 197 -5.29 -9.30 -21.93
CA ASP A 197 -4.61 -8.16 -21.32
C ASP A 197 -3.16 -7.93 -21.83
N PHE A 198 -2.82 -8.42 -23.02
CA PHE A 198 -1.54 -8.15 -23.67
C PHE A 198 -1.47 -6.71 -24.23
N ASP A 199 -0.47 -5.94 -23.80
CA ASP A 199 -0.21 -4.58 -24.29
C ASP A 199 1.11 -4.53 -25.06
N ARG A 200 1.05 -4.27 -26.37
CA ARG A 200 2.22 -4.20 -27.24
C ARG A 200 3.13 -3.01 -26.92
N GLU A 201 2.56 -1.85 -26.60
CA GLU A 201 3.34 -0.66 -26.22
C GLU A 201 4.11 -0.92 -24.92
N TYR A 202 3.50 -1.65 -23.98
CA TYR A 202 4.18 -2.09 -22.77
C TYR A 202 5.39 -2.98 -23.09
N GLN A 203 5.21 -4.02 -23.91
CA GLN A 203 6.31 -4.94 -24.26
C GLN A 203 7.46 -4.20 -24.97
N GLU A 204 7.15 -3.33 -25.93
CA GLU A 204 8.15 -2.50 -26.61
C GLU A 204 8.92 -1.60 -25.62
N GLY A 205 8.21 -0.95 -24.70
CA GLY A 205 8.83 -0.10 -23.67
C GLY A 205 9.67 -0.86 -22.66
N VAL A 206 9.29 -2.09 -22.31
CA VAL A 206 10.09 -2.97 -21.45
C VAL A 206 11.36 -3.42 -22.17
N GLU A 207 11.27 -3.79 -23.45
CA GLU A 207 12.45 -4.15 -24.23
C GLU A 207 13.41 -2.96 -24.38
N GLU A 208 12.91 -1.75 -24.64
CA GLU A 208 13.73 -0.54 -24.64
C GLU A 208 14.44 -0.34 -23.27
N ALA A 209 13.70 -0.50 -22.18
CA ALA A 209 14.23 -0.37 -20.82
C ALA A 209 15.34 -1.39 -20.51
N LYS A 210 15.22 -2.63 -21.01
CA LYS A 210 16.21 -3.71 -20.85
C LYS A 210 17.48 -3.49 -21.69
N HIS A 211 17.36 -2.86 -22.86
CA HIS A 211 18.49 -2.55 -23.74
C HIS A 211 19.18 -1.23 -23.39
N SER A 212 18.59 -0.44 -22.49
CA SER A 212 19.19 0.81 -22.02
C SER A 212 20.49 0.61 -21.22
N ARG A 213 21.31 1.66 -21.15
CA ARG A 213 22.53 1.71 -20.34
C ARG A 213 22.29 1.40 -18.85
N TYR A 214 21.09 1.70 -18.34
CA TYR A 214 20.71 1.56 -16.93
C TYR A 214 19.70 0.42 -16.71
N LYS A 215 19.83 -0.67 -17.48
CA LYS A 215 18.89 -1.81 -17.47
C LYS A 215 18.53 -2.34 -16.08
N ALA A 216 19.50 -2.54 -15.19
CA ALA A 216 19.26 -3.10 -13.86
C ALA A 216 18.35 -2.18 -13.02
N HIS A 217 18.60 -0.87 -13.06
CA HIS A 217 17.75 0.10 -12.37
C HIS A 217 16.37 0.21 -13.00
N ASN A 218 16.25 0.15 -14.33
CA ASN A 218 14.94 0.19 -14.98
C ASN A 218 14.09 -1.03 -14.67
N VAL A 219 14.68 -2.23 -14.66
CA VAL A 219 13.98 -3.46 -14.24
C VAL A 219 13.51 -3.36 -12.79
N GLN A 220 14.38 -2.93 -11.86
CA GLN A 220 13.98 -2.78 -10.45
C GLN A 220 12.88 -1.73 -10.24
N LYS A 221 12.89 -0.62 -10.99
CA LYS A 221 11.81 0.38 -10.94
C LYS A 221 10.51 -0.17 -11.51
N LEU A 222 10.58 -0.96 -12.58
CA LEU A 222 9.41 -1.61 -13.17
C LEU A 222 8.83 -2.64 -12.19
N ASP A 223 9.67 -3.45 -11.55
CA ASP A 223 9.26 -4.38 -10.50
C ASP A 223 8.56 -3.64 -9.35
N PHE A 224 9.07 -2.48 -8.94
CA PHE A 224 8.42 -1.62 -7.94
C PHE A 224 7.03 -1.14 -8.41
N LEU A 225 6.89 -0.69 -9.67
CA LEU A 225 5.59 -0.25 -10.19
C LEU A 225 4.57 -1.40 -10.16
N HIS A 226 4.97 -2.61 -10.56
CA HIS A 226 4.11 -3.79 -10.46
C HIS A 226 3.78 -4.17 -9.02
N GLU A 227 4.75 -4.07 -8.11
CA GLU A 227 4.59 -4.33 -6.68
C GLU A 227 3.52 -3.45 -6.04
N ILE A 228 3.44 -2.17 -6.41
CA ILE A 228 2.41 -1.24 -5.92
C ILE A 228 1.09 -1.31 -6.71
N GLY A 229 0.96 -2.25 -7.65
CA GLY A 229 -0.28 -2.57 -8.36
C GLY A 229 -0.43 -2.00 -9.77
N PHE A 230 0.59 -1.36 -10.37
CA PHE A 230 0.49 -0.95 -11.77
C PHE A 230 0.59 -2.17 -12.69
N GLY A 231 -0.33 -2.29 -13.64
CA GLY A 231 -0.37 -3.44 -14.54
C GLY A 231 0.62 -3.34 -15.69
N GLU A 232 0.76 -4.43 -16.43
CA GLU A 232 1.50 -4.50 -17.69
C GLU A 232 0.74 -3.74 -18.80
N ASN A 233 0.86 -2.40 -18.81
CA ASN A 233 0.19 -1.53 -19.77
C ASN A 233 1.06 -0.33 -20.17
N ARG A 234 0.67 0.36 -21.25
CA ARG A 234 1.38 1.54 -21.78
C ARG A 234 1.55 2.70 -20.80
N MET A 235 0.69 2.83 -19.78
CA MET A 235 0.84 3.90 -18.77
C MET A 235 2.04 3.60 -17.87
N THR A 236 2.23 2.34 -17.48
CA THR A 236 3.35 1.89 -16.63
C THR A 236 4.71 2.22 -17.24
N VAL A 237 4.91 1.96 -18.53
CA VAL A 237 6.17 2.31 -19.22
C VAL A 237 6.37 3.82 -19.36
N LYS A 238 5.30 4.60 -19.56
CA LYS A 238 5.37 6.08 -19.56
C LYS A 238 5.75 6.63 -18.19
N ILE A 239 5.23 6.05 -17.12
CA ILE A 239 5.58 6.41 -15.75
C ILE A 239 7.05 6.07 -15.46
N LEU A 240 7.50 4.88 -15.88
CA LEU A 240 8.89 4.42 -15.70
C LEU A 240 9.93 5.42 -16.27
N GLN A 241 9.61 6.08 -17.39
CA GLN A 241 10.46 7.10 -18.02
C GLN A 241 10.60 8.39 -17.19
N HIS A 242 9.66 8.66 -16.28
CA HIS A 242 9.62 9.87 -15.46
C HIS A 242 9.99 9.64 -14.00
N VAL A 243 10.22 8.39 -13.59
CA VAL A 243 10.64 8.01 -12.24
C VAL A 243 12.14 7.72 -12.18
N HIS A 244 12.80 8.28 -11.18
CA HIS A 244 14.25 8.18 -10.95
C HIS A 244 14.55 7.70 -9.53
N GLY A 245 15.73 7.13 -9.34
CA GLY A 245 16.14 6.53 -8.08
C GLY A 245 16.03 5.00 -8.09
N THR A 246 16.47 4.40 -7.00
CA THR A 246 16.41 2.96 -6.75
C THR A 246 15.02 2.54 -6.25
N ALA A 247 14.66 1.28 -6.41
CA ALA A 247 13.39 0.76 -5.89
C ALA A 247 13.23 1.00 -4.37
N ALA A 248 14.32 0.97 -3.60
CA ALA A 248 14.29 1.26 -2.16
C ALA A 248 13.92 2.73 -1.86
N GLU A 249 14.48 3.67 -2.63
CA GLU A 249 14.13 5.10 -2.50
C GLU A 249 12.67 5.36 -2.89
N LEU A 250 12.18 4.68 -3.93
CA LEU A 250 10.78 4.78 -4.36
C LEU A 250 9.82 4.25 -3.28
N ARG A 251 10.11 3.07 -2.70
CA ARG A 251 9.34 2.51 -1.57
C ARG A 251 9.34 3.44 -0.37
N ASN A 252 10.48 4.05 -0.03
CA ASN A 252 10.57 5.01 1.07
C ASN A 252 9.62 6.20 0.85
N ARG A 253 9.60 6.79 -0.35
CA ARG A 253 8.70 7.91 -0.66
C ARG A 253 7.23 7.51 -0.67
N LEU A 254 6.90 6.31 -1.16
CA LEU A 254 5.55 5.75 -1.05
C LEU A 254 5.13 5.63 0.42
N GLN A 255 6.02 5.10 1.28
CA GLN A 255 5.75 4.96 2.71
C GLN A 255 5.56 6.31 3.40
N ILE A 256 6.30 7.34 2.99
CA ILE A 256 6.10 8.70 3.50
C ILE A 256 4.70 9.20 3.17
N LEU A 257 4.23 9.00 1.94
CA LEU A 257 2.86 9.39 1.57
C LEU A 257 1.84 8.63 2.41
N LEU A 258 1.99 7.32 2.59
CA LEU A 258 1.11 6.53 3.47
C LEU A 258 1.11 7.05 4.92
N ASN A 259 2.29 7.35 5.48
CA ASN A 259 2.43 7.86 6.84
C ASN A 259 1.83 9.27 7.03
N ASN A 260 1.63 10.02 5.94
CA ASN A 260 0.95 11.32 5.95
C ASN A 260 -0.57 11.20 5.75
N GLY A 261 -1.13 9.97 5.80
CA GLY A 261 -2.57 9.75 5.80
C GLY A 261 -3.21 9.64 4.42
N PHE A 262 -2.43 9.43 3.35
CA PHE A 262 -3.00 9.17 2.03
C PHE A 262 -3.47 7.72 1.91
N ASP A 263 -4.66 7.54 1.34
CA ASP A 263 -5.14 6.24 0.90
C ASP A 263 -4.24 5.71 -0.23
N PHE A 264 -4.04 4.39 -0.25
CA PHE A 264 -3.16 3.74 -1.23
C PHE A 264 -3.63 3.98 -2.68
N SER A 265 -4.94 3.91 -2.91
CA SER A 265 -5.55 4.21 -4.21
C SER A 265 -5.26 5.65 -4.68
N LYS A 266 -5.39 6.62 -3.77
CA LYS A 266 -5.05 8.03 -4.02
C LYS A 266 -3.57 8.19 -4.36
N ILE A 267 -2.66 7.54 -3.65
CA ILE A 267 -1.22 7.59 -3.96
C ILE A 267 -0.95 7.08 -5.38
N CYS A 268 -1.51 5.95 -5.79
CA CYS A 268 -1.29 5.44 -7.15
C CYS A 268 -1.88 6.39 -8.21
N MET A 269 -3.02 7.02 -7.94
CA MET A 269 -3.57 8.06 -8.81
C MET A 269 -2.65 9.29 -8.93
N LEU A 270 -2.04 9.73 -7.82
CA LEU A 270 -1.05 10.81 -7.82
C LEU A 270 0.19 10.44 -8.64
N ILE A 271 0.73 9.22 -8.45
CA ILE A 271 1.89 8.71 -9.20
C ILE A 271 1.59 8.65 -10.70
N ARG A 272 0.41 8.15 -11.08
CA ARG A 272 -0.04 8.14 -12.48
C ARG A 272 -0.06 9.56 -13.07
N SER A 273 -0.59 10.53 -12.32
CA SER A 273 -0.81 11.89 -12.81
C SER A 273 0.47 12.73 -12.81
N ALA A 274 1.34 12.53 -11.83
CA ALA A 274 2.60 13.24 -11.64
C ALA A 274 3.70 12.30 -11.09
N PRO A 275 4.32 11.46 -11.95
CA PRO A 275 5.32 10.47 -11.51
C PRO A 275 6.51 11.08 -10.76
N LYS A 276 6.83 12.34 -11.07
CA LYS A 276 7.93 13.10 -10.47
C LYS A 276 7.77 13.37 -8.97
N ILE A 277 6.61 13.09 -8.39
CA ILE A 277 6.41 13.05 -6.93
C ILE A 277 7.42 12.07 -6.31
N LEU A 278 7.65 10.92 -6.93
CA LEU A 278 8.62 9.93 -6.46
C LEU A 278 10.09 10.33 -6.70
N ASN A 279 10.34 11.50 -7.29
CA ASN A 279 11.69 12.05 -7.45
C ASN A 279 11.99 13.15 -6.40
N GLN A 280 10.99 13.54 -5.60
CA GLN A 280 11.13 14.60 -4.60
C GLN A 280 11.85 14.08 -3.36
N LYS A 281 12.61 14.94 -2.68
CA LYS A 281 13.28 14.58 -1.41
C LYS A 281 12.25 14.22 -0.33
N PRO A 282 12.54 13.22 0.54
CA PRO A 282 11.63 12.77 1.59
C PRO A 282 11.07 13.91 2.45
N GLU A 283 11.96 14.76 2.95
CA GLU A 283 11.67 15.87 3.85
C GLU A 283 10.83 16.93 3.12
N SER A 284 11.18 17.18 1.85
CA SER A 284 10.46 18.16 1.03
C SER A 284 9.01 17.77 0.76
N ILE A 285 8.70 16.47 0.63
CA ILE A 285 7.30 16.01 0.49
C ILE A 285 6.52 16.35 1.76
N GLN A 286 7.10 16.06 2.93
CA GLN A 286 6.47 16.31 4.23
C GLN A 286 6.23 17.81 4.46
N ASP A 287 7.24 18.65 4.20
CA ASP A 287 7.12 20.11 4.36
C ASP A 287 6.02 20.69 3.46
N LYS A 288 5.90 20.20 2.22
CA LYS A 288 4.85 20.64 1.29
C LYS A 288 3.45 20.22 1.74
N ILE A 289 3.31 19.02 2.31
CA ILE A 289 2.04 18.53 2.86
C ILE A 289 1.64 19.36 4.07
N ARG A 290 2.58 19.61 5.00
CA ARG A 290 2.33 20.49 6.16
C ARG A 290 1.92 21.89 5.73
N PHE A 291 2.64 22.48 4.78
CA PHE A 291 2.27 23.79 4.24
C PHE A 291 0.87 23.79 3.61
N LEU A 292 0.49 22.73 2.89
CA LEU A 292 -0.84 22.61 2.32
C LEU A 292 -1.93 22.59 3.40
N CYS A 293 -1.76 21.76 4.42
CA CYS A 293 -2.76 21.61 5.48
C CYS A 293 -2.80 22.80 6.44
N ASP A 294 -1.63 23.25 6.91
CA ASP A 294 -1.52 24.19 8.02
C ASP A 294 -1.60 25.65 7.55
N GLU A 295 -0.94 25.98 6.42
CA GLU A 295 -0.83 27.36 5.94
C GLU A 295 -1.85 27.68 4.84
N MET A 296 -2.09 26.75 3.92
CA MET A 296 -3.11 26.92 2.89
C MET A 296 -4.52 26.58 3.38
N GLY A 297 -4.64 25.75 4.43
CA GLY A 297 -5.93 25.31 4.97
C GLY A 297 -6.68 24.33 4.08
N ASP A 298 -5.99 23.70 3.12
CA ASP A 298 -6.55 22.72 2.18
C ASP A 298 -6.38 21.29 2.73
N SER A 299 -7.30 20.39 2.37
CA SER A 299 -7.16 18.96 2.67
C SER A 299 -6.25 18.25 1.65
N LEU A 300 -5.88 16.99 1.94
CA LEU A 300 -5.14 16.16 0.99
C LEU A 300 -5.90 15.93 -0.32
N ASP A 301 -7.24 16.04 -0.31
CA ASP A 301 -8.08 15.88 -1.50
C ASP A 301 -7.79 16.96 -2.57
N TYR A 302 -7.23 18.11 -2.16
CA TYR A 302 -6.75 19.13 -3.09
C TYR A 302 -5.72 18.58 -4.08
N LEU A 303 -4.94 17.57 -3.67
CA LEU A 303 -3.93 16.95 -4.52
C LEU A 303 -4.52 16.07 -5.60
N GLU A 304 -5.79 15.68 -5.52
CA GLU A 304 -6.49 15.02 -6.64
C GLU A 304 -6.70 15.99 -7.81
N ILE A 305 -6.97 17.25 -7.48
CA ILE A 305 -7.14 18.34 -8.45
C ILE A 305 -5.77 18.80 -8.98
N PHE A 306 -4.77 18.89 -8.11
CA PHE A 306 -3.44 19.37 -8.48
C PHE A 306 -2.28 18.48 -7.95
N PRO A 307 -2.10 17.27 -8.48
CA PRO A 307 -1.03 16.34 -8.05
C PRO A 307 0.37 16.95 -8.19
N ALA A 308 0.58 17.73 -9.25
CA ALA A 308 1.86 18.37 -9.55
C ALA A 308 2.28 19.40 -8.49
N TYR A 309 1.41 19.81 -7.56
CA TYR A 309 1.76 20.64 -6.40
C TYR A 309 3.03 20.15 -5.71
N LEU A 310 3.10 18.84 -5.42
CA LEU A 310 4.24 18.23 -4.71
C LEU A 310 5.55 18.28 -5.51
N CYS A 311 5.48 18.54 -6.82
CA CYS A 311 6.66 18.62 -7.69
C CYS A 311 7.28 20.03 -7.75
N PHE A 312 6.59 21.06 -7.24
CA PHE A 312 7.10 22.43 -7.24
C PHE A 312 7.95 22.72 -6.00
N ASP A 313 8.81 23.73 -6.10
CA ASP A 313 9.64 24.17 -4.98
C ASP A 313 8.80 24.96 -3.96
N LEU A 314 8.90 24.57 -2.68
CA LEU A 314 8.08 25.17 -1.62
C LEU A 314 8.43 26.65 -1.42
N GLU A 315 9.71 26.93 -1.16
CA GLU A 315 10.19 28.25 -0.76
C GLU A 315 10.20 29.28 -1.90
N ASN A 316 10.56 28.84 -3.10
CA ASN A 316 10.79 29.76 -4.22
C ASN A 316 9.57 29.87 -5.14
N ARG A 317 8.54 29.01 -4.97
CA ARG A 317 7.40 29.00 -5.89
C ARG A 317 6.05 28.87 -5.20
N ILE A 318 5.83 27.82 -4.41
CA ILE A 318 4.53 27.56 -3.79
C ILE A 318 4.21 28.69 -2.81
N ASN A 319 5.06 28.88 -1.80
CA ASN A 319 4.83 29.83 -0.71
C ASN A 319 4.72 31.29 -1.24
N PRO A 320 5.67 31.81 -2.04
CA PRO A 320 5.56 33.17 -2.60
C PRO A 320 4.26 33.41 -3.37
N ARG A 321 3.88 32.47 -4.25
CA ARG A 321 2.68 32.63 -5.10
C ARG A 321 1.38 32.46 -4.32
N PHE A 322 1.37 31.60 -3.30
CA PHE A 322 0.25 31.48 -2.37
C PHE A 322 0.06 32.77 -1.57
N ARG A 323 1.13 33.30 -0.93
CA ARG A 323 1.06 34.56 -0.17
C ARG A 323 0.61 35.73 -1.03
N PHE A 324 1.10 35.80 -2.27
CA PHE A 324 0.67 36.81 -3.23
C PHE A 324 -0.81 36.66 -3.60
N HIS A 325 -1.28 35.43 -3.83
CA HIS A 325 -2.71 35.16 -4.09
C HIS A 325 -3.59 35.56 -2.91
N LYS A 326 -3.20 35.18 -1.68
CA LYS A 326 -3.92 35.56 -0.46
C LYS A 326 -4.04 37.08 -0.33
N TRP A 327 -2.92 37.80 -0.52
CA TRP A 327 -2.93 39.27 -0.52
C TRP A 327 -3.82 39.86 -1.62
N LEU A 328 -3.78 39.32 -2.84
CA LEU A 328 -4.66 39.77 -3.92
C LEU A 328 -6.15 39.65 -3.58
N VAL A 329 -6.53 38.54 -2.93
CA VAL A 329 -7.91 38.28 -2.51
C VAL A 329 -8.32 39.24 -1.39
N GLU A 330 -7.44 39.45 -0.40
CA GLU A 330 -7.68 40.37 0.73
C GLU A 330 -7.88 41.82 0.29
N GLU A 331 -7.14 42.28 -0.72
CA GLU A 331 -7.26 43.65 -1.27
C GLU A 331 -8.41 43.81 -2.27
N GLY A 332 -9.10 42.72 -2.64
CA GLY A 332 -10.17 42.75 -3.64
C GLY A 332 -9.70 43.12 -5.06
N LEU A 333 -8.40 42.95 -5.36
CA LEU A 333 -7.77 43.39 -6.62
C LEU A 333 -7.93 42.38 -7.77
N SER A 334 -8.86 41.43 -7.63
CA SER A 334 -9.03 40.32 -8.58
C SER A 334 -10.47 40.25 -9.08
N GLU A 335 -10.73 40.84 -10.26
CA GLU A 335 -12.02 40.67 -10.97
C GLU A 335 -12.17 39.25 -11.56
N LYS A 336 -11.06 38.52 -11.75
CA LYS A 336 -11.02 37.15 -12.27
C LYS A 336 -10.54 36.19 -11.20
N SER A 337 -11.35 35.19 -10.85
CA SER A 337 -11.00 34.16 -9.86
C SER A 337 -9.92 33.22 -10.40
N TYR A 338 -8.63 33.51 -10.15
CA TYR A 338 -7.55 32.56 -10.36
C TYR A 338 -7.41 31.63 -9.15
N SER A 339 -7.35 30.32 -9.39
CA SER A 339 -7.02 29.36 -8.34
C SER A 339 -5.53 29.38 -8.02
N VAL A 340 -5.16 29.04 -6.77
CA VAL A 340 -3.75 28.89 -6.36
C VAL A 340 -3.03 27.88 -7.27
N ALA A 341 -3.67 26.76 -7.59
CA ALA A 341 -3.14 25.77 -8.54
C ALA A 341 -2.71 26.40 -9.87
N SER A 342 -3.57 27.25 -10.45
CA SER A 342 -3.29 27.89 -11.73
C SER A 342 -2.05 28.79 -11.66
N LEU A 343 -1.88 29.51 -10.54
CA LEU A 343 -0.75 30.40 -10.32
C LEU A 343 0.54 29.61 -10.07
N VAL A 344 0.51 28.54 -9.27
CA VAL A 344 1.68 27.71 -8.99
C VAL A 344 2.16 26.95 -10.23
N ALA A 345 1.23 26.36 -10.99
CA ALA A 345 1.54 25.49 -12.13
C ALA A 345 2.23 26.19 -13.31
N THR A 346 2.01 27.49 -13.49
CA THR A 346 2.47 28.20 -14.69
C THR A 346 3.92 28.63 -14.64
N SER A 347 4.60 28.67 -15.79
CA SER A 347 5.97 29.17 -15.90
C SER A 347 6.07 30.63 -15.43
N GLU A 348 7.25 31.08 -15.01
CA GLU A 348 7.46 32.46 -14.54
C GLU A 348 7.00 33.49 -15.58
N LYS A 349 7.34 33.30 -16.86
CA LYS A 349 6.88 34.14 -17.97
C LYS A 349 5.35 34.25 -18.02
N THR A 350 4.65 33.11 -17.92
CA THR A 350 3.19 33.07 -18.00
C THR A 350 2.54 33.64 -16.75
N PHE A 351 3.12 33.37 -15.59
CA PHE A 351 2.69 33.91 -14.31
C PHE A 351 2.73 35.44 -14.33
N ILE A 352 3.87 36.05 -14.73
CA ILE A 352 4.00 37.50 -14.85
C ILE A 352 3.04 38.09 -15.91
N ALA A 353 2.88 37.43 -17.06
CA ALA A 353 1.92 37.87 -18.07
C ALA A 353 0.47 37.88 -17.54
N ARG A 354 0.10 36.89 -16.70
CA ARG A 354 -1.20 36.88 -16.03
C ARG A 354 -1.36 38.04 -15.04
N LEU A 355 -0.31 38.39 -14.30
CA LEU A 355 -0.35 39.53 -13.39
C LEU A 355 -0.63 40.84 -14.14
N TYR A 356 0.05 41.07 -15.27
CA TYR A 356 -0.26 42.20 -16.16
C TYR A 356 -1.70 42.20 -16.66
N GLY A 357 -2.25 41.01 -16.94
CA GLY A 357 -3.63 40.84 -17.39
C GLY A 357 -4.70 41.02 -16.30
N ILE A 358 -4.31 41.00 -15.02
CA ILE A 358 -5.18 41.37 -13.89
C ILE A 358 -5.09 42.87 -13.67
N HIS A 359 -3.88 43.40 -13.45
CA HIS A 359 -3.65 44.83 -13.27
C HIS A 359 -2.17 45.19 -13.50
N PRO A 360 -1.85 46.27 -14.24
CA PRO A 360 -0.48 46.59 -14.66
C PRO A 360 0.53 46.85 -13.53
N ALA A 361 0.06 47.22 -12.33
CA ALA A 361 0.93 47.43 -11.17
C ALA A 361 1.30 46.15 -10.40
N LEU A 362 0.60 45.03 -10.63
CA LEU A 362 0.80 43.79 -9.84
C LEU A 362 2.18 43.15 -10.01
N PRO A 363 2.79 43.11 -11.21
CA PRO A 363 4.17 42.65 -11.35
C PRO A 363 5.15 43.41 -10.47
N LYS A 364 4.96 44.73 -10.28
CA LYS A 364 5.80 45.54 -9.40
C LYS A 364 5.66 45.07 -7.94
N HIS A 365 4.43 44.94 -7.45
CA HIS A 365 4.18 44.42 -6.10
C HIS A 365 4.73 43.00 -5.90
N TRP A 366 4.59 42.13 -6.90
CA TRP A 366 5.20 40.79 -6.88
C TRP A 366 6.72 40.88 -6.65
N PHE A 367 7.43 41.64 -7.47
CA PHE A 367 8.89 41.70 -7.38
C PHE A 367 9.41 42.39 -6.11
N GLU A 368 8.67 43.36 -5.58
CA GLU A 368 9.08 44.13 -4.39
C GLU A 368 8.75 43.41 -3.07
N ARG A 369 7.62 42.69 -3.01
CA ARG A 369 7.07 42.19 -1.73
C ARG A 369 7.05 40.67 -1.58
N PHE A 370 7.04 39.92 -2.69
CA PHE A 370 6.74 38.48 -2.65
C PHE A 370 7.80 37.62 -3.34
N SER A 371 8.38 38.07 -4.45
CA SER A 371 9.39 37.28 -5.17
C SER A 371 10.64 37.15 -4.32
N TYR A 372 11.01 35.92 -3.97
CA TYR A 372 12.28 35.69 -3.29
C TYR A 372 13.41 35.81 -4.31
N ARG A 373 14.20 36.88 -4.23
CA ARG A 373 15.52 36.93 -4.89
C ARG A 373 16.53 36.44 -3.87
N LYS A 374 17.06 35.22 -4.04
CA LYS A 374 18.39 34.94 -3.50
C LYS A 374 19.34 35.93 -4.16
N THR A 375 19.78 36.94 -3.42
CA THR A 375 21.04 37.64 -3.73
C THR A 375 22.09 36.55 -3.86
N ARG A 376 22.59 36.36 -5.09
CA ARG A 376 23.62 35.38 -5.42
C ARG A 376 24.91 35.70 -4.71
#